data_AF-A0A1I5IWG6-F1
#
_entry.id   AF-A0A1I5IWG6-F1
#
_cell.length_a   1.000
_cell.length_b   1.000
_cell.length_c   1.000
_cell.angle_alpha   90.00
_cell.angle_beta   90.00
_cell.angle_gamma   90.00
#
_symmetry.space_group_name_H-M   'P 1'
#
loop_
_entity.id
_entity.type
_entity.pdbx_description
1 polymer ?
#
loop_
_entity_poly.entity_id
_entity_poly.type
_entity_poly.pdbx_seq_one_letter_code
_entity_poly.pdbx_strand_id
1 'polypeptide(L)' 'MQSDFCVRAPALAALKRGHKSTLVQDAHATYDDEFSAAEESARVDEELSAAGVKLIGSEEVVFA' A
#
# COMPACT_ATOMS: atom_id res chain seq x y z
N MET A 1 -4.78 -8.54 2.97
CA MET A 1 -5.18 -8.12 1.61
C MET A 1 -3.96 -8.19 0.73
N GLN A 2 -4.12 -8.52 -0.56
CA GLN A 2 -3.01 -8.65 -1.51
C GLN A 2 -2.48 -7.29 -1.98
N SER A 3 -1.17 -7.07 -1.90
CA SER A 3 -0.48 -5.81 -2.23
C SER A 3 -0.83 -5.29 -3.63
N ASP A 4 -0.58 -6.08 -4.66
CA ASP A 4 -0.64 -5.71 -6.08
C ASP A 4 -2.05 -5.68 -6.68
N PHE A 5 -3.05 -6.18 -5.93
CA PHE A 5 -4.45 -6.16 -6.29
C PHE A 5 -5.28 -5.32 -5.31
N CYS A 6 -5.75 -5.96 -4.24
CA CYS A 6 -6.76 -5.40 -3.34
C CYS A 6 -6.25 -4.27 -2.45
N VAL A 7 -4.94 -4.01 -2.39
CA VAL A 7 -4.39 -2.80 -1.75
C VAL A 7 -4.18 -1.71 -2.79
N ARG A 8 -3.43 -2.03 -3.86
CA ARG A 8 -3.09 -1.09 -4.93
C ARG A 8 -4.31 -0.45 -5.60
N ALA A 9 -5.26 -1.27 -6.06
CA ALA A 9 -6.40 -0.80 -6.83
C ALA A 9 -7.29 0.21 -6.05
N PRO A 10 -7.75 -0.09 -4.82
CA PRO A 10 -8.57 0.88 -4.08
C PRO A 10 -7.78 2.10 -3.61
N ALA A 11 -6.50 1.98 -3.29
CA ALA A 11 -5.67 3.13 -2.90
C ALA A 11 -5.58 4.17 -4.04
N LEU A 12 -5.26 3.73 -5.25
CA LEU A 12 -5.25 4.60 -6.43
C LEU A 12 -6.65 5.15 -6.75
N ALA A 13 -7.68 4.33 -6.58
CA ALA A 13 -9.06 4.74 -6.83
C ALA A 13 -9.57 5.78 -5.81
N ALA A 14 -9.08 5.74 -4.57
CA ALA A 14 -9.38 6.72 -3.54
C ALA A 14 -8.70 8.07 -3.85
N LEU A 15 -7.42 8.06 -4.24
CA LEU A 15 -6.71 9.26 -4.67
C LEU A 15 -7.40 9.94 -5.86
N LYS A 16 -7.80 9.17 -6.88
CA LYS A 16 -8.54 9.71 -8.05
C LYS A 16 -9.86 10.38 -7.68
N ARG A 17 -10.46 10.04 -6.54
CA ARG A 17 -11.69 10.63 -6.01
C ARG A 17 -11.43 11.83 -5.08
N GLY A 18 -10.16 12.22 -4.89
CA GLY A 18 -9.78 13.35 -4.04
C GLY A 18 -9.69 13.00 -2.56
N HIS A 19 -9.69 11.71 -2.20
CA HIS A 19 -9.46 11.30 -0.82
C HIS A 19 -7.97 11.40 -0.47
N LYS A 20 -7.69 11.78 0.78
CA LYS A 20 -6.36 11.57 1.37
C LYS A 20 -6.28 10.12 1.81
N SER A 21 -5.25 9.42 1.35
CA SER A 21 -5.06 8.00 1.64
C SER A 21 -3.75 7.79 2.40
N THR A 22 -3.84 7.02 3.48
CA THR A 22 -2.68 6.53 4.23
C THR A 22 -2.71 5.00 4.16
N LEU A 23 -1.58 4.37 3.84
CA LEU A 23 -1.39 2.93 3.88
C LEU A 23 -0.42 2.57 5.00
N VAL A 24 -0.78 1.56 5.79
CA VAL A 24 0.09 0.98 6.82
C VAL A 24 0.90 -0.13 6.15
N GLN A 25 2.18 0.14 5.88
CA GLN A 25 3.02 -0.64 4.94
C GLN A 25 3.27 -2.09 5.41
N ASP A 26 3.28 -2.33 6.71
CA ASP A 26 3.48 -3.62 7.35
C ASP A 26 2.17 -4.33 7.73
N ALA A 27 1.02 -3.82 7.28
CA ALA A 27 -0.31 -4.39 7.54
C ALA A 27 -0.99 -4.99 6.29
N HIS A 28 -0.22 -5.22 5.22
CA HIS A 28 -0.66 -5.95 4.03
C HIS A 28 0.40 -6.96 3.60
N ALA A 29 0.07 -7.85 2.67
CA ALA A 29 0.95 -8.94 2.26
C ALA A 29 0.64 -9.40 0.85
N THR A 30 1.59 -10.09 0.21
CA THR A 30 1.40 -10.81 -1.05
C THR A 30 2.15 -12.15 -0.98
N TYR A 31 2.35 -12.83 -2.11
CA TYR A 31 3.06 -14.10 -2.20
C TYR A 31 4.05 -14.09 -3.37
N ASP A 32 5.01 -15.01 -3.35
CA ASP A 32 6.00 -15.17 -4.42
C ASP A 32 5.31 -15.60 -5.73
N ASP A 33 5.66 -14.96 -6.84
CA ASP A 33 5.26 -15.36 -8.19
C ASP A 33 6.37 -15.01 -9.19
N GLU A 34 6.18 -14.02 -10.08
CA GLU A 34 7.24 -13.50 -10.96
C GLU A 34 8.37 -12.81 -10.17
N PHE A 35 8.03 -12.20 -9.04
CA PHE A 35 8.95 -11.60 -8.06
C PHE A 35 8.74 -12.23 -6.69
N SER A 36 9.70 -12.07 -5.78
CA SER A 36 9.45 -12.42 -4.37
C SER A 36 8.38 -11.51 -3.76
N ALA A 37 7.67 -12.00 -2.75
CA ALA A 37 6.62 -11.25 -2.06
C ALA A 37 7.13 -9.92 -1.48
N ALA A 38 8.40 -9.89 -1.05
CA ALA A 38 9.05 -8.70 -0.54
C ALA A 38 9.30 -7.67 -1.65
N GLU A 39 9.82 -8.10 -2.80
CA GLU A 39 10.04 -7.23 -3.96
C GLU A 39 8.71 -6.70 -4.52
N GLU A 40 7.70 -7.55 -4.63
CA GLU A 40 6.36 -7.18 -5.08
C GLU A 40 5.71 -6.14 -4.16
N SER A 41 5.77 -6.36 -2.84
CA SER A 41 5.21 -5.42 -1.87
C SER A 41 5.95 -4.08 -1.89
N ALA A 42 7.28 -4.09 -1.96
CA ALA A 42 8.08 -2.87 -2.06
C ALA A 42 7.75 -2.07 -3.34
N ARG A 43 7.59 -2.74 -4.48
CA ARG A 43 7.21 -2.10 -5.75
C ARG A 43 5.83 -1.42 -5.66
N VAL A 44 4.85 -2.09 -5.04
CA VAL A 44 3.52 -1.51 -4.83
C VAL A 44 3.59 -0.30 -3.91
N ASP A 45 4.34 -0.40 -2.81
CA ASP A 45 4.51 0.71 -1.86
C ASP A 45 5.15 1.93 -2.55
N GLU A 46 6.20 1.72 -3.36
CA GLU A 46 6.84 2.78 -4.16
C GLU A 46 5.86 3.44 -5.13
N GLU A 47 5.06 2.66 -5.87
CA GLU A 47 4.04 3.19 -6.78
C GLU A 47 3.00 4.04 -6.05
N LEU A 48 2.47 3.53 -4.92
CA LEU A 48 1.45 4.21 -4.15
C LEU A 48 1.98 5.50 -3.51
N SER A 49 3.21 5.46 -2.99
CA SER A 49 3.90 6.64 -2.47
C SER A 49 4.10 7.70 -3.55
N ALA A 50 4.57 7.30 -4.73
CA ALA A 50 4.74 8.19 -5.88
C ALA A 50 3.40 8.79 -6.38
N ALA A 51 2.30 8.05 -6.24
CA ALA A 51 0.95 8.53 -6.56
C ALA A 51 0.36 9.48 -5.49
N GLY A 52 0.97 9.58 -4.31
CA GLY A 52 0.55 10.47 -3.22
C GLY A 52 -0.17 9.78 -2.05
N VAL A 53 -0.11 8.44 -1.95
CA VAL A 53 -0.51 7.73 -0.72
C VAL A 53 0.57 7.97 0.34
N LYS A 54 0.16 8.34 1.55
CA LYS A 54 1.10 8.40 2.68
C LYS A 54 1.38 6.98 3.18
N LEU A 55 2.63 6.55 3.20
CA LEU A 55 3.03 5.31 3.86
C LEU A 55 3.41 5.57 5.32
N ILE A 56 3.00 4.68 6.23
CA ILE A 56 3.40 4.68 7.64
C ILE A 56 3.66 3.25 8.12
N GLY A 57 4.44 3.09 9.18
CA GLY A 57 4.54 1.84 9.94
C GLY A 57 3.36 1.64 10.89
N SER A 58 3.06 0.38 11.24
CA SER A 58 1.98 0.07 12.18
C SER A 58 2.21 0.67 13.57
N GLU A 59 3.46 0.89 13.96
CA GLU A 59 3.85 1.56 15.19
C GLU A 59 3.41 3.03 15.26
N GLU A 60 3.16 3.66 14.11
CA GLU A 60 2.67 5.04 14.02
C GLU A 60 1.14 5.13 14.15
N VAL A 61 0.43 4.00 14.08
CA VAL A 61 -1.03 3.96 14.19
C VAL A 61 -1.45 4.05 15.65
N VAL A 62 -2.01 5.20 16.02
CA VAL A 62 -2.54 5.45 17.37
C VAL A 62 -4.05 5.66 17.34
N PHE A 63 -4.75 5.15 18.36
CA PHE A 63 -6.16 5.45 18.59
C PHE A 63 -6.25 6.57 19.63
N ALA A 64 -7.03 7.61 19.33
CA ALA A 64 -7.29 8.74 20.22
C ALA A 64 -8.51 8.49 21.11
#